data_AF-A0A969TZL7-F1
#
_entry.id   AF-A0A969TZL7-F1
#
_cell.length_a   1.000
_cell.length_b   1.000
_cell.length_c   1.000
_cell.angle_alpha   90.00
_cell.angle_beta   90.00
_cell.angle_gamma   90.00
#
_symmetry.space_group_name_H-M   'P 1'
#
loop_
_entity.id
_entity.type
_entity.pdbx_description
1 polymer ?
#
loop_
_entity_poly.entity_id
_entity_poly.type
_entity_poly.pdbx_seq_one_letter_code
_entity_poly.pdbx_strand_id
1 'polypeptide(L)'
;MATMKRDWGSIVFGARVEQTENTGAAFVTIGGTPRLTSVSKSETAVYPSLHINVDIDEEQKLRFGLTTGASRPDFDELAPNFSVNDSARTISGGNPEAKPEQAIGYDVYYENYLQPQGYLQVGVFGKYLQDVLFQQAGIFGLDTLDSNGIDRSDYNSPHCAMAALAIFSALKLPITNLQSHWFRR
;
A
#
# COMPACT_ATOMS: atom_id res chain seq x y z
N MET A 1 -8.10 2.51 19.39
CA MET A 1 -8.49 3.83 18.83
C MET A 1 -9.02 4.68 19.97
N ALA A 2 -8.75 5.99 19.95
CA ALA A 2 -9.22 6.94 20.96
C ALA A 2 -9.77 8.20 20.28
N THR A 3 -10.71 8.86 20.96
CA THR A 3 -11.34 10.09 20.49
C THR A 3 -11.32 11.13 21.60
N MET A 4 -10.89 12.34 21.27
CA MET A 4 -10.91 13.50 22.16
C MET A 4 -11.80 14.56 21.53
N LYS A 5 -12.83 14.99 22.27
CA LYS A 5 -13.71 16.10 21.87
C LYS A 5 -13.38 17.33 22.71
N ARG A 6 -13.42 18.49 22.08
CA ARG A 6 -13.19 19.82 22.67
C ARG A 6 -14.19 20.80 22.07
N ASP A 7 -14.28 21.98 22.66
CA ASP A 7 -15.21 23.02 22.17
C ASP A 7 -14.85 23.52 20.77
N TRP A 8 -13.58 23.41 20.38
CA TRP A 8 -13.08 23.79 19.04
C TRP A 8 -13.16 22.65 18.01
N GLY A 9 -13.60 21.45 18.41
CA GLY A 9 -13.74 20.31 17.49
C GLY A 9 -13.36 18.95 18.09
N SER A 10 -12.73 18.09 17.28
CA SER A 10 -12.41 16.72 17.68
C SER A 10 -11.13 16.18 17.07
N ILE A 11 -10.47 15.30 17.82
CA ILE A 11 -9.33 14.51 17.37
C ILE A 11 -9.68 13.04 17.51
N VAL A 12 -9.44 12.25 16.47
CA VAL A 12 -9.50 10.79 16.51
C VAL A 12 -8.12 10.26 16.13
N PHE A 13 -7.55 9.40 16.95
CA PHE A 13 -6.26 8.78 16.66
C PHE A 13 -6.26 7.30 17.01
N GLY A 14 -5.41 6.56 16.35
CA GLY A 14 -5.26 5.13 16.59
C GLY A 14 -4.04 4.57 15.91
N ALA A 15 -3.80 3.28 16.16
CA ALA A 15 -2.87 2.49 15.37
C ALA A 15 -3.46 1.09 15.22
N ARG A 16 -3.21 0.48 14.06
CA ARG A 16 -3.50 -0.92 13.78
C ARG A 16 -2.18 -1.67 13.75
N VAL A 17 -2.07 -2.75 14.54
CA VAL A 17 -0.91 -3.64 14.51
C VAL A 17 -1.33 -4.92 13.79
N GLU A 18 -0.53 -5.35 12.81
CA GLU A 18 -0.76 -6.60 12.09
C GLU A 18 0.48 -7.48 12.21
N GLN A 19 0.29 -8.72 12.63
CA GLN A 19 1.28 -9.78 12.51
C GLN A 19 0.86 -10.68 11.35
N THR A 20 1.76 -10.88 10.40
CA THR A 20 1.52 -11.72 9.22
C THR A 20 2.59 -12.79 9.14
N GLU A 21 2.15 -14.03 8.99
CA GLU A 21 3.01 -15.17 8.69
C GLU A 21 2.59 -15.73 7.34
N ASN A 22 3.55 -15.86 6.43
CA ASN A 22 3.33 -16.43 5.12
C ASN A 22 4.29 -17.59 4.93
N THR A 23 3.79 -18.73 4.47
CA THR A 23 4.59 -19.92 4.17
C THR A 23 4.23 -20.40 2.77
N GLY A 24 5.20 -20.32 1.85
CA GLY A 24 5.11 -20.85 0.50
C GLY A 24 5.96 -22.10 0.35
N ALA A 25 5.49 -23.05 -0.45
CA ALA A 25 6.27 -24.22 -0.84
C ALA A 25 6.04 -24.54 -2.33
N ALA A 26 7.12 -24.80 -3.05
CA ALA A 26 7.07 -25.14 -4.47
C ALA A 26 8.18 -26.12 -4.84
N PHE A 27 7.96 -26.89 -5.91
CA PHE A 27 9.01 -27.70 -6.50
C PHE A 27 9.85 -26.86 -7.45
N VAL A 28 11.13 -26.73 -7.14
CA VAL A 28 12.13 -26.01 -7.96
C VAL A 28 13.04 -27.06 -8.59
N THR A 29 13.22 -26.98 -9.90
CA THR A 29 14.14 -27.89 -10.60
C THR A 29 15.53 -27.28 -10.62
N ILE A 30 16.47 -27.87 -9.87
CA ILE A 30 17.85 -27.41 -9.79
C ILE A 30 18.74 -28.51 -10.37
N GLY A 31 19.48 -28.21 -11.45
CA GLY A 31 20.32 -29.20 -12.13
C GLY A 31 19.54 -30.43 -12.64
N GLY A 32 18.28 -30.25 -13.07
CA GLY A 32 17.42 -31.31 -13.59
C GLY A 32 16.73 -32.19 -12.53
N THR A 33 16.93 -31.93 -11.23
CA THR A 33 16.26 -32.65 -10.14
C THR A 33 15.23 -31.75 -9.45
N PRO A 34 13.95 -32.17 -9.33
CA PRO A 34 12.97 -31.40 -8.57
C PRO A 34 13.28 -31.49 -7.07
N ARG A 35 13.41 -30.33 -6.42
CA ARG A 35 13.53 -30.19 -4.96
C ARG A 35 12.35 -29.40 -4.43
N LEU A 36 11.81 -29.82 -3.28
CA LEU A 36 10.82 -29.03 -2.55
C LEU A 36 11.56 -27.89 -1.83
N THR A 37 11.28 -26.65 -2.23
CA THR A 37 11.78 -25.45 -1.57
C THR A 37 10.62 -24.80 -0.84
N SER A 38 10.81 -24.52 0.45
CA SER A 38 9.83 -23.80 1.26
C SER A 38 10.45 -22.54 1.83
N VAL A 39 9.70 -21.45 1.77
CA VAL A 39 10.08 -20.16 2.33
C VAL A 39 8.98 -19.70 3.27
N SER A 40 9.35 -19.37 4.49
CA SER A 40 8.46 -18.82 5.51
C SER A 40 8.93 -17.43 5.91
N LYS A 41 8.02 -16.46 5.94
CA LYS A 41 8.28 -15.08 6.34
C LYS A 41 7.28 -14.66 7.41
N SER A 42 7.78 -14.02 8.47
CA SER A 42 6.96 -13.40 9.50
C SER A 42 7.28 -11.92 9.59
N GLU A 43 6.25 -11.10 9.69
CA GLU A 43 6.38 -9.64 9.76
C GLU A 43 5.35 -9.07 10.71
N THR A 44 5.75 -8.04 11.47
CA THR A 44 4.83 -7.23 12.28
C THR A 44 4.88 -5.79 11.79
N ALA A 45 3.73 -5.26 11.38
CA ALA A 45 3.59 -3.91 10.87
C ALA A 45 2.65 -3.08 11.77
N VAL A 46 2.91 -1.79 11.87
CA VAL A 46 2.12 -0.84 12.66
C VAL A 46 1.65 0.31 11.77
N TYR A 47 0.34 0.54 11.75
CA TYR A 47 -0.33 1.53 10.93
C TYR A 47 -1.03 2.59 11.79
N PRO A 48 -0.36 3.69 12.16
CA PRO A 48 -1.00 4.80 12.84
C PRO A 48 -2.00 5.56 11.94
N SER A 49 -3.02 6.15 12.57
CA SER A 49 -3.96 7.06 11.93
C SER A 49 -4.31 8.22 12.85
N LEU A 50 -4.54 9.38 12.25
CA LEU A 50 -4.90 10.62 12.94
C LEU A 50 -5.88 11.40 12.07
N HIS A 51 -6.99 11.81 12.67
CA HIS A 51 -7.99 12.67 12.05
C HIS A 51 -8.28 13.83 13.01
N ILE A 52 -8.21 15.05 12.51
CA ILE A 52 -8.48 16.27 13.27
C ILE A 52 -9.59 17.02 12.56
N ASN A 53 -10.67 17.31 13.28
CA ASN A 53 -11.74 18.20 12.83
C ASN A 53 -11.71 19.46 13.69
N VAL A 54 -11.62 20.61 13.04
CA VAL A 54 -11.65 21.93 13.66
C VAL A 54 -12.91 22.64 13.21
N ASP A 55 -13.72 23.08 14.17
CA ASP A 55 -14.88 23.92 13.94
C ASP A 55 -14.40 25.38 13.97
N ILE A 56 -14.34 26.02 12.80
CA ILE A 56 -13.92 27.43 12.66
C ILE A 56 -15.06 28.34 13.12
N ASP A 57 -16.28 27.99 12.72
CA ASP A 57 -17.53 28.64 13.09
C ASP A 57 -18.67 27.61 13.03
N GLU A 58 -19.90 28.00 13.37
CA GLU A 58 -21.10 27.16 13.30
C GLU A 58 -21.33 26.55 11.90
N GLU A 59 -20.84 27.24 10.87
CA GLU A 59 -21.04 26.93 9.46
C GLU A 59 -19.75 26.53 8.74
N GLN A 60 -18.59 26.53 9.42
CA GLN A 60 -17.30 26.32 8.77
C GLN A 60 -16.46 25.27 9.51
N LYS A 61 -15.97 24.28 8.77
CA LYS A 61 -15.16 23.19 9.31
C LYS A 61 -13.90 22.98 8.50
N LEU A 62 -12.83 22.63 9.19
CA LEU A 62 -11.57 22.20 8.60
C LEU A 62 -11.26 20.79 9.08
N ARG A 63 -10.91 19.89 8.16
CA ARG A 63 -10.59 18.49 8.44
C ARG A 63 -9.20 18.19 7.95
N PHE A 64 -8.44 17.51 8.78
CA PHE A 64 -7.12 16.98 8.45
C PHE A 64 -7.12 15.48 8.69
N GLY A 65 -6.56 14.72 7.76
CA GLY A 65 -6.35 13.29 7.86
C GLY A 65 -4.90 12.92 7.62
N LEU A 66 -4.42 11.99 8.44
CA LEU A 66 -3.18 11.25 8.25
C LEU A 66 -3.51 9.77 8.41
N THR A 67 -3.28 9.01 7.34
CA THR A 67 -3.58 7.58 7.30
C THR A 67 -2.35 6.83 6.84
N THR A 68 -2.15 5.63 7.39
CA THR A 68 -1.10 4.71 6.93
C THR A 68 -1.71 3.37 6.61
N GLY A 69 -1.12 2.65 5.67
CA GLY A 69 -1.57 1.32 5.26
C GLY A 69 -0.48 0.60 4.47
N ALA A 70 -0.75 -0.65 4.12
CA ALA A 70 0.08 -1.38 3.16
C ALA A 70 -0.77 -2.27 2.26
N SER A 71 -0.29 -2.52 1.05
CA SER A 71 -0.81 -3.52 0.12
C SER A 71 0.15 -4.70 0.07
N ARG A 72 -0.38 -5.91 0.27
CA ARG A 72 0.45 -7.12 0.24
C ARG A 72 0.72 -7.49 -1.24
N PRO A 73 1.91 -8.05 -1.56
CA PRO A 73 2.16 -8.61 -2.88
C PRO A 73 1.20 -9.78 -3.17
N ASP A 74 0.95 -10.03 -4.45
CA ASP A 74 0.10 -11.15 -4.85
C ASP A 74 0.77 -12.50 -4.55
N PHE A 75 -0.04 -13.56 -4.41
CA PHE A 75 0.48 -14.87 -4.01
C PHE A 75 1.44 -15.47 -5.04
N ASP A 76 1.23 -15.18 -6.33
CA ASP A 76 2.11 -15.59 -7.42
C ASP A 76 3.46 -14.84 -7.38
N GLU A 77 3.45 -13.57 -6.99
CA GLU A 77 4.66 -12.78 -6.74
C GLU A 77 5.41 -13.27 -5.50
N LEU A 78 4.75 -13.84 -4.48
CA LEU A 78 5.39 -14.38 -3.28
C LEU A 78 5.77 -15.87 -3.41
N ALA A 79 5.28 -16.56 -4.43
CA ALA A 79 5.49 -17.99 -4.58
C ALA A 79 6.98 -18.29 -4.87
N PRO A 80 7.60 -19.27 -4.18
CA PRO A 80 8.98 -19.68 -4.46
C PRO A 80 9.10 -20.56 -5.73
N ASN A 81 8.43 -20.17 -6.82
CA ASN A 81 8.34 -20.92 -8.09
C ASN A 81 9.54 -20.63 -9.02
N PHE A 82 10.76 -20.74 -8.48
CA PHE A 82 11.97 -20.43 -9.23
C PHE A 82 12.19 -21.39 -10.41
N SER A 83 12.64 -20.82 -11.52
CA SER A 83 13.10 -21.50 -12.73
C SER A 83 14.51 -21.01 -13.02
N VAL A 84 15.47 -21.92 -12.97
CA VAL A 84 16.90 -21.63 -13.12
C VAL A 84 17.37 -22.05 -14.51
N ASN A 85 17.99 -21.14 -15.25
CA ASN A 85 18.63 -21.41 -16.52
C ASN A 85 20.12 -21.10 -16.42
N ASP A 86 20.93 -22.13 -16.18
CA ASP A 86 22.39 -22.04 -16.04
C ASP A 86 23.08 -21.58 -17.35
N SER A 87 22.54 -21.97 -18.51
CA SER A 87 23.09 -21.59 -19.82
C SER A 87 22.92 -20.09 -20.11
N ALA A 88 21.79 -19.53 -19.69
CA ALA A 88 21.49 -18.10 -19.87
C ALA A 88 21.88 -17.24 -18.66
N ARG A 89 22.32 -17.86 -17.56
CA ARG A 89 22.55 -17.23 -16.24
C ARG A 89 21.35 -16.40 -15.78
N THR A 90 20.15 -16.98 -15.91
CA THR A 90 18.90 -16.32 -15.51
C THR A 90 18.11 -17.14 -14.51
N ILE A 91 17.43 -16.45 -13.60
CA ILE A 91 16.49 -17.02 -12.63
C ILE A 91 15.17 -16.28 -12.78
N SER A 92 14.07 -16.97 -13.03
CA SER A 92 12.74 -16.36 -13.09
C SER A 92 11.79 -17.05 -12.12
N GLY A 93 10.87 -16.30 -11.51
CA GLY A 93 9.94 -16.81 -10.52
C GLY A 93 9.44 -15.65 -9.66
N GLY A 94 8.59 -15.96 -8.69
CA GLY A 94 8.19 -15.04 -7.64
C GLY A 94 9.38 -14.67 -6.76
N ASN A 95 9.19 -13.59 -6.02
CA ASN A 95 10.08 -13.06 -5.00
C ASN A 95 9.46 -13.25 -3.60
N PRO A 96 9.74 -14.38 -2.91
CA PRO A 96 9.32 -14.60 -1.53
C PRO A 96 9.83 -13.52 -0.54
N GLU A 97 10.88 -12.78 -0.89
CA GLU A 97 11.41 -11.67 -0.10
C GLU A 97 10.65 -10.35 -0.31
N ALA A 98 9.71 -10.29 -1.27
CA ALA A 98 8.93 -9.09 -1.55
C ALA A 98 8.26 -8.56 -0.28
N LYS A 99 8.29 -7.23 -0.13
CA LYS A 99 7.71 -6.52 1.01
C LYS A 99 6.37 -5.93 0.61
N PRO A 100 5.42 -5.80 1.54
CA PRO A 100 4.20 -5.04 1.30
C PRO A 100 4.50 -3.60 0.88
N GLU A 101 3.84 -3.13 -0.17
CA GLU A 101 3.86 -1.71 -0.57
C GLU A 101 3.25 -0.89 0.56
N GLN A 102 3.99 0.08 1.11
CA GLN A 102 3.50 0.94 2.18
C GLN A 102 2.95 2.25 1.64
N ALA A 103 1.85 2.71 2.21
CA ALA A 103 1.18 3.94 1.83
C ALA A 103 1.01 4.87 3.03
N ILE A 104 1.36 6.13 2.85
CA ILE A 104 1.06 7.23 3.77
C ILE A 104 0.20 8.25 3.03
N GLY A 105 -1.02 8.48 3.52
CA GLY A 105 -1.96 9.45 2.98
C GLY A 105 -2.09 10.66 3.89
N TYR A 106 -2.13 11.84 3.30
CA TYR A 106 -2.45 13.10 3.96
C TYR A 106 -3.58 13.78 3.22
N ASP A 107 -4.55 14.32 3.95
CA ASP A 107 -5.67 15.05 3.36
C ASP A 107 -6.05 16.27 4.20
N VAL A 108 -6.49 17.31 3.51
CA VAL A 108 -6.99 18.55 4.10
C VAL A 108 -8.26 18.97 3.36
N TYR A 109 -9.34 19.16 4.11
CA TYR A 109 -10.63 19.57 3.57
C TYR A 109 -11.19 20.77 4.33
N TYR A 110 -11.58 21.81 3.60
CA TYR A 110 -12.39 22.90 4.10
C TYR A 110 -13.84 22.71 3.66
N GLU A 111 -14.77 22.84 4.59
CA GLU A 111 -16.20 22.70 4.40
C GLU A 111 -16.91 23.95 4.91
N ASN A 112 -17.84 24.48 4.12
CA ASN A 112 -18.65 25.65 4.44
C ASN A 112 -20.12 25.32 4.17
N TYR A 113 -20.96 25.37 5.19
CA TYR A 113 -22.40 25.14 5.13
C TYR A 113 -23.11 26.44 4.76
N LEU A 114 -23.85 26.42 3.65
CA LEU A 114 -24.55 27.57 3.11
C LEU A 114 -26.02 27.52 3.50
N GLN A 115 -26.53 28.57 4.15
CA GLN A 115 -27.97 28.74 4.37
C GLN A 115 -28.67 29.19 3.06
N PRO A 116 -29.95 28.82 2.83
CA PRO A 116 -30.83 27.99 3.65
C PRO A 116 -30.63 26.47 3.48
N GLN A 117 -29.97 26.01 2.41
CA GLN A 117 -29.61 24.60 2.21
C GLN A 117 -28.43 24.50 1.22
N GLY A 118 -27.33 23.89 1.66
CA GLY A 118 -26.18 23.59 0.82
C GLY A 118 -24.90 23.47 1.62
N TYR A 119 -23.86 22.91 1.01
CA TYR A 119 -22.50 23.01 1.52
C TYR A 119 -21.52 23.05 0.36
N LEU A 120 -20.38 23.70 0.58
CA LEU A 120 -19.27 23.80 -0.33
C LEU A 120 -18.06 23.15 0.33
N GLN A 121 -17.42 22.22 -0.36
CA GLN A 121 -16.19 21.60 0.11
C GLN A 121 -15.05 21.80 -0.90
N VAL A 122 -13.86 22.08 -0.37
CA VAL A 122 -12.61 22.12 -1.13
C VAL A 122 -11.60 21.29 -0.38
N GLY A 123 -10.86 20.44 -1.07
CA GLY A 123 -9.79 19.69 -0.43
C GLY A 123 -8.60 19.45 -1.33
N VAL A 124 -7.48 19.18 -0.66
CA VAL A 124 -6.25 18.69 -1.25
C VAL A 124 -5.89 17.39 -0.57
N PHE A 125 -5.35 16.45 -1.34
CA PHE A 125 -4.83 15.21 -0.78
C PHE A 125 -3.50 14.84 -1.43
N GLY A 126 -2.68 14.16 -0.66
CA GLY A 126 -1.38 13.63 -1.04
C GLY A 126 -1.24 12.19 -0.61
N LYS A 127 -0.71 11.33 -1.48
CA LYS A 127 -0.35 9.95 -1.14
C LYS A 127 1.12 9.72 -1.45
N TYR A 128 1.85 9.20 -0.47
CA TYR A 128 3.22 8.74 -0.61
C TYR A 128 3.24 7.21 -0.53
N LEU A 129 3.73 6.57 -1.59
CA LEU A 129 3.93 5.12 -1.66
C LEU A 129 5.41 4.82 -1.49
N GLN A 130 5.74 3.76 -0.76
CA GLN A 130 7.06 3.17 -0.64
C GLN A 130 6.93 1.70 -1.00
N ASP A 131 8.03 1.08 -1.44
CA ASP A 131 8.03 -0.35 -1.73
C ASP A 131 6.99 -0.74 -2.80
N VAL A 132 6.78 0.15 -3.79
CA VAL A 132 5.91 -0.14 -4.94
C VAL A 132 6.52 -1.27 -5.75
N LEU A 133 5.78 -2.37 -5.94
CA LEU A 133 6.25 -3.51 -6.73
C LEU A 133 6.16 -3.19 -8.23
N PHE A 134 7.30 -3.21 -8.92
CA PHE A 134 7.34 -3.20 -10.38
C PHE A 134 8.43 -4.16 -10.89
N GLN A 135 8.15 -4.84 -11.99
CA GLN A 135 9.10 -5.77 -12.59
C GLN A 135 10.34 -5.02 -13.11
N GLN A 136 11.51 -5.35 -12.55
CA GLN A 136 12.82 -4.86 -12.96
C GLN A 136 13.85 -5.98 -12.91
N ALA A 137 14.63 -6.16 -13.98
CA ALA A 137 15.73 -7.12 -13.99
C ALA A 137 16.91 -6.64 -13.14
N GLY A 138 17.40 -7.50 -12.24
CA GLY A 138 18.56 -7.26 -11.38
C GLY A 138 19.26 -8.56 -10.97
N ILE A 139 20.36 -8.46 -10.24
CA ILE A 139 21.12 -9.64 -9.77
C ILE A 139 20.33 -10.36 -8.67
N PHE A 140 20.28 -11.71 -8.69
CA PHE A 140 19.55 -12.52 -7.71
C PHE A 140 20.04 -12.32 -6.28
N GLY A 141 21.35 -12.23 -6.08
CA GLY A 141 21.98 -11.76 -4.85
C GLY A 141 21.83 -12.68 -3.63
N LEU A 142 21.34 -13.91 -3.83
CA LEU A 142 21.12 -14.91 -2.79
C LEU A 142 21.73 -16.26 -3.20
N ASP A 143 22.36 -16.94 -2.25
CA ASP A 143 23.03 -18.23 -2.47
C ASP A 143 22.06 -19.42 -2.33
N THR A 144 20.77 -19.15 -2.12
CA THR A 144 19.74 -20.16 -1.79
C THR A 144 19.48 -21.15 -2.93
N LEU A 145 19.86 -20.81 -4.15
CA LEU A 145 19.75 -21.65 -5.35
C LEU A 145 21.10 -22.24 -5.79
N ASP A 146 22.16 -22.04 -5.01
CA ASP A 146 23.46 -22.64 -5.27
C ASP A 146 23.38 -24.16 -5.15
N SER A 147 23.97 -24.83 -6.13
CA SER A 147 23.89 -26.28 -6.26
C SER A 147 24.94 -26.78 -7.22
N ASN A 148 25.46 -27.98 -6.96
CA ASN A 148 26.52 -28.63 -7.72
C ASN A 148 27.81 -27.77 -7.83
N GLY A 149 28.08 -26.93 -6.83
CA GLY A 149 29.27 -26.05 -6.81
C GLY A 149 29.18 -24.83 -7.74
N ILE A 150 28.01 -24.56 -8.31
CA ILE A 150 27.76 -23.36 -9.11
C ILE A 150 27.15 -22.29 -8.18
N ASP A 151 27.86 -21.18 -8.05
CA ASP A 151 27.36 -19.93 -7.48
C ASP A 151 26.39 -19.28 -8.47
N ARG A 152 25.17 -19.01 -8.01
CA ARG A 152 24.09 -18.39 -8.78
C ARG A 152 23.65 -17.05 -8.21
N SER A 153 24.38 -16.53 -7.21
CA SER A 153 24.13 -15.22 -6.62
C SER A 153 24.29 -14.10 -7.66
N ASP A 154 25.08 -14.30 -8.73
CA ASP A 154 25.33 -13.34 -9.80
C ASP A 154 24.33 -13.44 -10.99
N TYR A 155 23.35 -14.35 -10.94
CA TYR A 155 22.42 -14.56 -12.05
C TYR A 155 21.42 -13.41 -12.17
N ASN A 156 21.01 -13.10 -13.40
CA ASN A 156 20.04 -12.04 -13.67
C ASN A 156 18.62 -12.57 -13.44
N SER A 157 17.83 -11.84 -12.66
CA SER A 157 16.47 -12.21 -12.32
C SER A 157 15.55 -10.99 -12.43
N PRO A 158 14.38 -11.10 -13.11
CA PRO A 158 13.35 -10.08 -13.03
C PRO A 158 12.76 -10.09 -11.62
N HIS A 159 13.14 -9.10 -10.82
CA HIS A 159 12.66 -8.90 -9.46
C HIS A 159 11.62 -7.79 -9.42
N CYS A 160 10.73 -7.80 -8.43
CA CYS A 160 9.99 -6.59 -8.09
C CYS A 160 10.95 -5.59 -7.43
N ALA A 161 11.33 -4.53 -8.15
CA ALA A 161 12.02 -3.40 -7.58
C ALA A 161 11.01 -2.49 -6.86
N MET A 162 11.55 -1.66 -5.96
CA MET A 162 10.82 -0.85 -4.98
C MET A 162 11.05 0.63 -5.33
N ALA A 163 9.98 1.43 -5.41
CA ALA A 163 10.07 2.85 -5.73
C ALA A 163 9.16 3.67 -4.83
N ALA A 164 9.51 4.95 -4.68
CA ALA A 164 8.68 5.90 -3.99
C ALA A 164 7.89 6.76 -5.00
N LEU A 165 6.58 6.88 -4.80
CA LEU A 165 5.70 7.71 -5.63
C LEU A 165 4.91 8.70 -4.78
N ALA A 166 4.85 9.96 -5.22
CA ALA A 166 4.01 10.99 -4.62
C ALA A 166 2.93 11.43 -5.61
N ILE A 167 1.66 11.30 -5.21
CA ILE A 167 0.49 11.77 -5.99
C ILE A 167 -0.17 12.90 -5.22
N PHE A 168 -0.39 14.04 -5.87
CA PHE A 168 -1.11 15.20 -5.32
C PHE A 168 -2.29 15.56 -6.21
N SER A 169 -3.44 15.86 -5.62
CA SER A 169 -4.63 16.30 -6.36
C SER A 169 -5.51 17.22 -5.52
N ALA A 170 -6.25 18.09 -6.21
CA ALA A 170 -7.18 19.04 -5.62
C ALA A 170 -8.59 18.78 -6.19
N LEU A 171 -9.59 18.68 -5.30
CA LEU A 171 -10.98 18.44 -5.68
C LEU A 171 -11.87 19.60 -5.23
N LYS A 172 -12.66 20.12 -6.17
CA LYS A 172 -13.69 21.14 -5.93
C LYS A 172 -15.04 20.55 -6.35
N LEU A 173 -15.92 20.32 -5.39
CA LEU A 173 -17.30 19.86 -5.67
C LEU A 173 -18.28 21.01 -5.44
N PRO A 174 -18.84 21.61 -6.50
CA PRO A 174 -20.06 22.39 -6.37
C PRO A 174 -21.27 21.44 -6.37
N ILE A 175 -22.21 21.59 -5.42
CA ILE A 175 -23.52 20.94 -5.51
C ILE A 175 -24.60 21.99 -5.71
N THR A 176 -25.25 21.90 -6.86
CA THR A 176 -26.46 22.59 -7.25
C THR A 176 -27.67 21.97 -6.55
N ASN A 177 -28.61 22.84 -6.18
CA ASN A 177 -29.85 22.57 -5.47
C ASN A 177 -30.65 21.39 -6.07
N LEU A 178 -30.71 20.25 -5.39
CA LEU A 178 -31.60 19.12 -5.72
C LEU A 178 -32.96 19.32 -5.02
N GLN A 179 -33.63 20.42 -5.35
CA GLN A 179 -35.03 20.69 -5.02
C GLN A 179 -35.68 21.35 -6.23
N SER A 180 -36.21 20.57 -7.17
CA SER A 180 -37.45 20.95 -7.87
C SER A 180 -38.12 19.75 -8.56
N HIS A 181 -39.37 19.53 -8.16
CA HIS A 181 -40.44 18.86 -8.92
C HIS A 181 -40.26 17.42 -9.41
N TRP A 182 -40.45 16.41 -8.55
CA TRP A 182 -41.10 15.15 -8.95
C TRP A 182 -41.73 14.45 -7.74
N PHE A 183 -42.93 14.88 -7.34
CA PHE A 183 -43.99 14.02 -6.76
C PHE A 183 -45.28 14.86 -6.66
N ARG A 184 -45.93 15.03 -7.82
CA ARG A 184 -47.37 15.35 -7.92
C ARG A 184 -47.96 14.51 -9.06
N ARG A 185 -48.34 13.28 -8.74
CA ARG A 185 -49.63 12.64 -9.00
C ARG A 185 -49.51 11.17 -8.66
#